data_AF-A0A7W2TFV9-F1
#
_entry.id   AF-A0A7W2TFV9-F1
#
_cell.length_a   1.000
_cell.length_b   1.000
_cell.length_c   1.000
_cell.angle_alpha   90.00
_cell.angle_beta   90.00
_cell.angle_gamma   90.00
#
_symmetry.space_group_name_H-M   'P 1'
#
loop_
_entity.id
_entity.type
_entity.pdbx_description
1 polymer ?
#
loop_
_entity_poly.entity_id
_entity_poly.type
_entity_poly.pdbx_seq_one_letter_code
_entity_poly.pdbx_strand_id
1 'polypeptide(L)'
;MKDCNQCGKCCIKYGDGGIAASIEDIEMWEIFRPHIHQYVIKDKIWFNPQTGKQLTQCPFLEKMPNQDASEQVKYTCAIYQDRPEDCRDYPSNISEMIRDECEMIEIIDLTHPQQAQYKLNKLMSRS
;
A
#
# COMPACT_ATOMS: atom_id res chain seq x y z
N MET A 1 -4.22 -18.60 -3.32
CA MET A 1 -3.58 -17.35 -2.87
C MET A 1 -2.72 -17.64 -1.67
N LYS A 2 -1.46 -17.21 -1.73
CA LYS A 2 -0.49 -17.25 -0.63
C LYS A 2 -0.40 -15.89 0.07
N ASP A 3 0.31 -15.85 1.19
CA ASP A 3 0.50 -14.64 1.98
C ASP A 3 1.30 -13.56 1.23
N CYS A 4 1.07 -12.29 1.58
CA CYS A 4 1.88 -11.18 1.10
C CYS A 4 3.33 -11.37 1.56
N ASN A 5 4.27 -11.30 0.60
CA ASN A 5 5.69 -11.47 0.87
C ASN A 5 6.45 -10.14 1.03
N GLN A 6 5.73 -9.02 1.14
CA GLN A 6 6.32 -7.69 1.34
C GLN A 6 7.27 -7.26 0.20
N CYS A 7 7.02 -7.68 -1.03
CA CYS A 7 7.83 -7.30 -2.20
C CYS A 7 7.81 -5.79 -2.54
N GLY A 8 6.86 -5.02 -1.98
CA GLY A 8 6.76 -3.57 -2.15
C GLY A 8 6.23 -3.09 -3.51
N LYS A 9 5.95 -3.99 -4.46
CA LYS A 9 5.50 -3.63 -5.83
C LYS A 9 4.30 -2.69 -5.84
N CYS A 10 3.26 -2.98 -5.07
CA CYS A 10 2.08 -2.13 -4.97
C CYS A 10 2.40 -0.75 -4.37
N CYS A 11 3.20 -0.70 -3.30
CA CYS A 11 3.61 0.55 -2.67
C CYS A 11 4.46 1.42 -3.60
N ILE A 12 5.33 0.82 -4.41
CA ILE A 12 6.14 1.53 -5.41
C ILE A 12 5.27 2.03 -6.56
N LYS A 13 4.31 1.21 -7.00
CA LYS A 13 3.45 1.52 -8.15
C LYS A 13 2.47 2.65 -7.87
N TYR A 14 1.88 2.70 -6.66
CA TYR A 14 0.85 3.68 -6.33
C TYR A 14 1.32 4.77 -5.36
N GLY A 15 2.54 4.66 -4.83
CA GLY A 15 3.09 5.63 -3.88
C GLY A 15 3.43 7.00 -4.49
N ASP A 16 3.33 7.16 -5.81
CA ASP A 16 3.56 8.40 -6.55
C ASP A 16 2.31 9.31 -6.65
N GLY A 17 1.31 9.05 -5.80
CA GLY A 17 0.02 9.73 -5.80
C GLY A 17 -1.10 8.97 -6.51
N GLY A 18 -0.87 7.69 -6.83
CA GLY A 18 -1.90 6.74 -7.22
C GLY A 18 -2.77 6.22 -6.06
N ILE A 19 -2.62 6.78 -4.86
CA ILE A 19 -3.43 6.47 -3.67
C ILE A 19 -4.04 7.74 -3.08
N ALA A 20 -5.23 7.59 -2.49
CA ALA A 20 -5.92 8.60 -1.71
C ALA A 20 -6.02 8.18 -0.24
N ALA A 21 -6.20 9.19 0.61
CA ALA A 21 -6.63 9.03 2.00
C ALA A 21 -8.08 9.53 2.11
N SER A 22 -8.85 8.96 3.04
CA SER A 22 -10.16 9.52 3.36
C SER A 22 -10.00 10.88 4.05
N ILE A 23 -11.07 11.67 4.10
CA ILE A 23 -11.05 12.94 4.85
C ILE A 23 -10.82 12.66 6.34
N GLU A 24 -11.43 11.59 6.86
CA GLU A 24 -11.29 11.17 8.25
C GLU A 24 -9.84 10.79 8.59
N ASP A 25 -9.11 10.15 7.67
CA ASP A 25 -7.67 9.88 7.83
C ASP A 25 -6.87 11.17 7.94
N ILE A 26 -7.13 12.13 7.04
CA ILE A 26 -6.43 13.41 6.98
C ILE A 26 -6.68 14.23 8.25
N GLU A 27 -7.94 14.36 8.68
CA GLU A 27 -8.32 15.04 9.92
C GLU A 27 -7.68 14.38 11.16
N MET A 28 -7.66 13.04 11.20
CA MET A 28 -6.99 12.31 12.27
C MET A 28 -5.49 12.58 12.28
N TRP A 29 -4.83 12.58 11.12
CA TRP A 29 -3.40 12.86 11.05
C TRP A 29 -3.05 14.29 11.44
N GLU A 30 -3.88 15.27 11.08
CA GLU A 30 -3.68 16.67 11.46
C GLU A 30 -3.55 16.81 12.99
N ILE A 31 -4.41 16.12 13.74
CA ILE A 31 -4.47 16.22 15.20
C ILE A 31 -3.44 15.29 15.87
N PHE A 32 -3.34 14.04 15.42
CA PHE A 32 -2.65 12.96 16.16
C PHE A 32 -1.38 12.43 15.49
N ARG A 33 -1.15 12.75 14.20
CA ARG A 33 0.02 12.30 13.43
C ARG A 33 0.57 13.44 12.56
N PRO A 34 1.02 14.56 13.14
CA PRO A 34 1.52 15.70 12.37
C PRO A 34 2.72 15.35 11.48
N HIS A 35 3.49 14.33 11.85
CA HIS A 35 4.58 13.81 11.03
C HIS A 35 4.12 13.13 9.72
N ILE A 36 2.87 12.66 9.66
CA ILE A 36 2.20 12.18 8.45
C ILE A 36 1.53 13.33 7.72
N HIS A 37 0.78 14.16 8.46
CA HIS A 37 0.00 15.26 7.91
C HIS A 37 0.86 16.31 7.17
N GLN A 38 2.13 16.48 7.53
CA GLN A 38 3.04 17.39 6.81
C GLN A 38 3.17 17.07 5.31
N TYR A 39 2.83 15.86 4.88
CA TYR A 39 2.85 15.44 3.47
C TYR A 39 1.51 15.64 2.74
N VAL A 40 0.52 16.27 3.38
CA VAL A 40 -0.81 16.55 2.83
C VAL A 40 -0.88 17.98 2.29
N ILE A 41 -1.42 18.15 1.08
CA ILE A 41 -1.76 19.47 0.50
C ILE A 41 -3.13 19.39 -0.17
N LYS A 42 -4.07 20.24 0.27
CA LYS A 42 -5.45 20.31 -0.28
C LYS A 42 -6.09 18.92 -0.36
N ASP A 43 -6.07 18.22 0.76
CA ASP A 43 -6.64 16.87 0.94
C ASP A 43 -6.05 15.80 0.02
N LYS A 44 -4.84 16.04 -0.50
CA LYS A 44 -4.10 15.09 -1.35
C LYS A 44 -2.75 14.74 -0.73
N ILE A 45 -2.31 13.53 -1.05
CA ILE A 45 -1.04 12.94 -0.65
C ILE A 45 -0.26 12.44 -1.87
N TRP A 46 1.06 12.30 -1.88
CA TRP A 46 2.05 12.80 -0.90
C TRP A 46 2.82 13.96 -1.52
N PHE A 47 3.04 15.03 -0.75
CA PHE A 47 3.76 16.21 -1.19
C PHE A 47 4.96 16.47 -0.30
N ASN A 48 6.07 16.91 -0.90
CA ASN A 48 7.24 17.33 -0.15
C ASN A 48 6.91 18.57 0.70
N PRO A 49 7.04 18.53 2.05
CA PRO A 49 6.61 19.62 2.92
C PRO A 49 7.37 20.94 2.70
N GLN A 50 8.60 20.88 2.19
CA GLN A 50 9.44 22.06 1.98
C GLN A 50 9.20 22.73 0.64
N THR A 51 8.89 21.96 -0.40
CA THR A 51 8.80 22.45 -1.79
C THR A 51 7.37 22.47 -2.34
N GLY A 52 6.44 21.78 -1.69
CA GLY A 52 5.06 21.61 -2.15
C GLY A 52 4.93 20.76 -3.42
N LYS A 53 6.00 20.11 -3.88
CA LYS A 53 5.98 19.25 -5.06
C LYS A 53 5.46 17.85 -4.70
N GLN A 54 4.67 17.26 -5.60
CA GLN A 54 4.22 15.88 -5.45
C GLN A 54 5.43 14.94 -5.46
N LEU A 55 5.44 14.01 -4.50
CA LEU A 55 6.46 12.97 -4.42
C LEU A 55 6.18 11.89 -5.46
N THR A 56 7.25 11.30 -6.00
CA THR A 56 7.17 10.17 -6.94
C THR A 56 7.19 8.82 -6.21
N GLN A 57 7.17 8.82 -4.88
CA GLN A 57 7.18 7.62 -4.04
C GLN A 57 6.62 7.95 -2.66
N CYS A 58 6.01 6.96 -2.02
CA CYS A 58 5.54 7.09 -0.63
C CYS A 58 6.73 7.39 0.31
N PRO A 59 6.67 8.46 1.12
CA PRO A 59 7.75 8.84 2.03
C PRO A 59 7.91 7.86 3.21
N PHE A 60 6.94 6.98 3.43
CA PHE A 60 6.92 6.01 4.53
C PHE A 60 7.24 4.57 4.09
N LEU A 61 7.62 4.39 2.82
CA LEU A 61 8.04 3.09 2.32
C LEU A 61 9.52 2.86 2.62
N GLU A 62 9.80 1.87 3.46
CA GLU A 62 11.15 1.54 3.92
C GLU A 62 11.60 0.19 3.37
N LYS A 63 12.90 0.04 3.13
CA LYS A 63 13.51 -1.26 2.86
C LYS A 63 13.89 -1.91 4.19
N MET A 64 13.62 -3.19 4.34
CA MET A 64 14.07 -3.93 5.53
C MET A 64 15.61 -3.93 5.59
N PRO A 65 16.21 -3.68 6.77
CA PRO A 65 17.66 -3.69 6.93
C PRO A 65 18.23 -5.12 6.89
N ASN A 66 19.54 -5.22 6.63
CA ASN A 66 20.34 -6.45 6.79
C ASN A 66 19.83 -7.68 6.03
N GLN A 67 19.41 -7.49 4.78
CA GLN A 67 19.05 -8.62 3.92
C GLN A 67 20.31 -9.19 3.27
N ASP A 68 20.42 -10.52 3.26
CA ASP A 68 21.47 -11.22 2.53
C ASP A 68 21.38 -10.89 1.03
N ALA A 69 22.52 -10.80 0.36
CA ALA A 69 22.58 -10.40 -1.05
C ALA A 69 21.83 -11.37 -2.00
N SER A 70 21.54 -12.59 -1.54
CA SER A 70 20.75 -13.60 -2.27
C SER A 70 19.24 -13.53 -1.98
N GLU A 71 18.81 -12.74 -1.00
CA GLU A 71 17.40 -12.63 -0.63
C GLU A 71 16.65 -11.56 -1.42
N GLN A 72 15.36 -11.79 -1.67
CA GLN A 72 14.47 -10.79 -2.24
C GLN A 72 14.37 -9.58 -1.29
N VAL A 73 14.49 -8.37 -1.84
CA VAL A 73 14.32 -7.14 -1.08
C VAL A 73 12.89 -7.08 -0.52
N LYS A 74 12.78 -6.86 0.79
CA LYS A 74 11.50 -6.72 1.49
C LYS A 74 11.28 -5.28 1.91
N TYR A 75 10.02 -4.87 1.92
CA TYR A 75 9.61 -3.51 2.25
C TYR A 75 8.69 -3.48 3.46
N THR A 76 8.79 -2.42 4.24
CA THR A 76 7.93 -2.12 5.38
C THR A 76 7.28 -0.75 5.22
N CYS A 77 6.12 -0.57 5.85
CA CYS A 77 5.44 0.71 5.90
C CYS A 77 5.62 1.29 7.31
N ALA A 78 6.30 2.44 7.41
CA ALA A 78 6.54 3.10 8.70
C ALA A 78 5.24 3.58 9.38
N ILE A 79 4.17 3.74 8.60
CA ILE A 79 2.85 4.19 9.07
C ILE A 79 1.78 3.11 8.94
N TYR A 80 2.14 1.82 9.06
CA TYR A 80 1.21 0.72 8.76
C TYR A 80 -0.17 0.84 9.43
N GLN A 81 -0.23 1.29 10.69
CA GLN A 81 -1.49 1.47 11.44
C GLN A 81 -2.25 2.74 11.06
N ASP A 82 -1.55 3.72 10.51
CA ASP A 82 -2.08 5.03 10.12
C ASP A 82 -2.05 5.17 8.59
N ARG A 83 -2.06 4.05 7.84
CA ARG A 83 -1.93 4.05 6.38
C ARG A 83 -3.21 4.59 5.74
N PRO A 84 -3.14 5.28 4.58
CA PRO A 84 -4.32 5.80 3.88
C PRO A 84 -5.37 4.73 3.58
N GLU A 85 -6.64 5.11 3.48
CA GLU A 85 -7.76 4.24 3.08
C GLU A 85 -7.46 3.34 1.88
N ASP A 86 -6.99 3.89 0.75
CA ASP A 86 -6.66 3.08 -0.43
C ASP A 86 -5.56 2.05 -0.13
N CYS A 87 -4.59 2.41 0.70
CA CYS A 87 -3.58 1.45 1.15
C CYS A 87 -4.15 0.39 2.09
N ARG A 88 -5.22 0.69 2.84
CA ARG A 88 -5.89 -0.28 3.72
C ARG A 88 -6.65 -1.33 2.93
N ASP A 89 -7.36 -0.86 1.92
CA ASP A 89 -8.29 -1.66 1.15
C ASP A 89 -7.60 -2.39 0.00
N TYR A 90 -6.36 -2.03 -0.31
CA TYR A 90 -5.56 -2.72 -1.31
C TYR A 90 -5.03 -4.09 -0.80
N PRO A 91 -5.14 -5.17 -1.60
CA PRO A 91 -5.86 -5.23 -2.88
C PRO A 91 -7.37 -5.43 -2.67
N SER A 92 -8.16 -4.74 -3.48
CA SER A 92 -9.64 -4.78 -3.38
C SER A 92 -10.26 -5.92 -4.18
N ASN A 93 -9.64 -6.30 -5.30
CA ASN A 93 -10.16 -7.31 -6.20
C ASN A 93 -9.06 -8.09 -6.96
N ILE A 94 -9.42 -9.29 -7.43
CA ILE A 94 -8.49 -10.18 -8.14
C ILE A 94 -7.99 -9.58 -9.45
N SER A 95 -8.83 -8.86 -10.19
CA SER A 95 -8.42 -8.24 -11.45
C SER A 95 -7.33 -7.19 -11.24
N GLU A 96 -7.41 -6.41 -10.16
CA GLU A 96 -6.37 -5.49 -9.72
C GLU A 96 -5.08 -6.23 -9.37
N MET A 97 -5.16 -7.30 -8.57
CA MET A 97 -3.99 -8.12 -8.26
C MET A 97 -3.32 -8.70 -9.51
N ILE A 98 -4.09 -9.13 -10.51
CA ILE A 98 -3.55 -9.66 -11.79
C ILE A 98 -2.85 -8.55 -12.57
N ARG A 99 -3.50 -7.39 -12.73
CA ARG A 99 -2.95 -6.21 -13.41
C ARG A 99 -1.66 -5.73 -12.76
N ASP A 100 -1.54 -5.92 -11.45
CA ASP A 100 -0.40 -5.45 -10.66
C ASP A 100 0.66 -6.55 -10.46
N GLU A 101 0.47 -7.70 -11.11
CA GLU A 101 1.35 -8.87 -11.01
C GLU A 101 1.64 -9.24 -9.55
N CYS A 102 0.59 -9.18 -8.72
CA CYS A 102 0.68 -9.40 -7.29
C CYS A 102 1.16 -10.84 -7.04
N GLU A 103 2.27 -10.95 -6.33
CA GLU A 103 2.91 -12.25 -6.09
C GLU A 103 2.06 -13.15 -5.21
N MET A 104 1.02 -12.66 -4.52
CA MET A 104 0.08 -13.50 -3.76
C MET A 104 -0.75 -14.44 -4.64
N ILE A 105 -0.96 -14.09 -5.93
CA ILE A 105 -1.74 -14.89 -6.87
C ILE A 105 -1.00 -16.19 -7.21
N GLU A 106 -1.74 -17.29 -7.20
CA GLU A 106 -1.27 -18.59 -7.69
C GLU A 106 -1.98 -18.97 -9.01
N ILE A 107 -1.43 -19.92 -9.77
CA ILE A 107 -1.99 -20.37 -11.06
C ILE A 107 -3.47 -20.79 -10.93
N ILE A 108 -3.84 -21.43 -9.82
CA ILE A 108 -5.23 -21.84 -9.56
C ILE A 108 -6.17 -20.65 -9.42
N ASP A 109 -5.69 -19.50 -8.93
CA ASP A 109 -6.50 -18.30 -8.74
C ASP A 109 -6.83 -17.63 -10.08
N LEU A 110 -5.96 -17.76 -11.09
CA LEU A 110 -6.19 -17.28 -12.46
C LEU A 110 -7.29 -18.07 -13.19
N THR A 111 -7.37 -19.37 -12.92
CA THR A 111 -8.36 -20.26 -13.57
C THR A 111 -9.72 -20.26 -12.85
N HIS A 112 -9.75 -19.81 -11.59
CA HIS A 112 -10.96 -19.78 -10.76
C HIS A 112 -11.16 -18.41 -10.08
N PRO A 113 -11.37 -17.31 -10.85
CA PRO A 113 -11.34 -15.95 -10.32
C PRO A 113 -12.41 -15.65 -9.26
N GLN A 114 -13.59 -16.28 -9.35
CA GLN A 114 -14.63 -16.13 -8.32
C GLN A 114 -14.20 -16.74 -6.97
N GLN A 115 -13.57 -17.91 -7.00
CA GLN A 115 -13.07 -18.56 -5.80
C GLN A 115 -11.87 -17.78 -5.23
N ALA A 116 -11.02 -17.25 -6.10
CA ALA A 116 -9.92 -16.37 -5.71
C ALA A 116 -10.44 -15.10 -5.02
N GLN A 117 -11.48 -14.46 -5.55
CA GLN A 117 -12.09 -13.29 -4.94
C GLN A 117 -12.69 -13.61 -3.57
N TYR A 118 -13.36 -14.77 -3.42
CA TYR A 118 -13.85 -15.21 -2.12
C TYR A 118 -12.70 -15.40 -1.10
N LYS A 119 -11.58 -15.99 -1.52
CA LYS A 119 -10.38 -16.13 -0.67
C LYS A 119 -9.80 -14.76 -0.30
N LEU A 120 -9.70 -13.83 -1.25
CA LEU A 120 -9.24 -12.47 -1.02
C LEU A 120 -10.10 -11.76 0.02
N ASN A 121 -11.42 -11.77 -0.15
CA ASN A 121 -12.36 -11.14 0.78
C ASN A 121 -12.19 -11.69 2.21
N LYS A 122 -11.95 -13.00 2.35
CA LYS A 122 -11.70 -13.65 3.65
C LYS A 122 -10.36 -13.26 4.28
N LEU A 123 -9.33 -12.97 3.47
CA LEU A 123 -8.05 -12.47 3.95
C LEU A 123 -8.19 -11.02 4.43
N MET A 124 -8.82 -10.17 3.62
CA MET A 124 -9.01 -8.75 3.93
C MET A 124 -9.98 -8.49 5.09
N SER A 125 -10.90 -9.43 5.39
CA SER A 125 -11.78 -9.31 6.55
C SER A 125 -11.11 -9.66 7.89
N ARG A 126 -9.84 -10.10 7.88
CA ARG A 126 -9.09 -10.54 9.07
C ARG A 126 -7.95 -9.59 9.45
N SER A 127 -7.67 -8.62 8.58
CA SER A 127 -6.57 -7.65 8.69
C SER A 127 -6.96 -6.38 9.45
#